data_AF-A0A233S7A2-F1
#
_entry.id   AF-A0A233S7A2-F1
#
_cell.length_a   1.000
_cell.length_b   1.000
_cell.length_c   1.000
_cell.angle_alpha   90.00
_cell.angle_beta   90.00
_cell.angle_gamma   90.00
#
_symmetry.space_group_name_H-M   'P 1'
#
loop_
_entity.id
_entity.type
_entity.pdbx_description
1 polymer ?
#
loop_
_entity_poly.entity_id
_entity_poly.type
_entity_poly.pdbx_seq_one_letter_code
_entity_poly.pdbx_strand_id
1 'polypeptide(L)'
;MTDHALRLLRQHRHLAELAAFPFNFDLDRAAHGHVEPVRLASGGPLEVVAGDDTGGTYFQCADGSMLYADSEGSAGIIGTSADEALEILIGLPGWHGYVDLSPADGTEAILAQVAGTEKEIREYYGIDAERAELRAALGFPDRSPVELIGLLHAALLRTEPDHVLLNAEEGMAYHLLDEHPRPPLWEPVLERGRADLARLRAGDPTMADDPVRRRLVLRAAQFDRSDDDLPLLRQLLRREAESSMTDELRLAAVLVGLHGDPADLPLLHEVRDTDFDTWCGLGGIPERDASGPELRQWAADLDASLFGPDPSDEPVSTWTDLAAAQGLTELARVTLIRRLDDLAMNQSLLLRPGSRTEMDPSPLHSLAFDFEHLGDAEQALRAQRLYTGLQETAWDRVSAQRDLARLERETGLLLPAARTLSALRSTLDAPGDDSLAHWQAVNLGRFIVQEHYALARALADADLAADARAVLAGGDAIRGELRGAAVKGLDELAAEVVERIGDVS
;
A
#
# COMPACT_ATOMS: atom_id res chain seq x y z
N MET A 1 9.29 6.88 -30.27
CA MET A 1 8.08 7.67 -30.61
C MET A 1 6.91 6.78 -30.24
N THR A 2 6.31 6.97 -29.07
CA THR A 2 5.51 5.95 -28.37
C THR A 2 4.03 5.85 -28.76
N ASP A 3 3.55 6.71 -29.69
CA ASP A 3 2.15 6.75 -30.14
C ASP A 3 2.01 6.81 -31.66
N HIS A 4 2.96 6.27 -32.42
CA HIS A 4 2.88 6.32 -33.88
C HIS A 4 1.68 5.54 -34.39
N ALA A 5 1.46 4.35 -33.85
CA ALA A 5 0.38 3.47 -34.26
C ALA A 5 -0.99 4.09 -33.95
N LEU A 6 -1.20 4.61 -32.74
CA LEU A 6 -2.46 5.31 -32.39
C LEU A 6 -2.75 6.49 -33.33
N ARG A 7 -1.73 7.29 -33.68
CA ARG A 7 -1.91 8.39 -34.64
C ARG A 7 -2.33 7.88 -36.02
N LEU A 8 -1.73 6.79 -36.51
CA LEU A 8 -2.09 6.21 -37.80
C LEU A 8 -3.52 5.64 -37.78
N LEU A 9 -3.90 4.90 -36.74
CA LEU A 9 -5.25 4.36 -36.60
C LEU A 9 -6.29 5.50 -36.59
N ARG A 10 -6.04 6.58 -35.83
CA ARG A 10 -6.91 7.78 -35.78
C ARG A 10 -7.02 8.51 -37.13
N GLN A 11 -6.00 8.44 -37.99
CA GLN A 11 -5.98 9.10 -39.30
C GLN A 11 -6.57 8.23 -40.43
N HIS A 12 -6.52 6.91 -40.28
CA HIS A 12 -6.88 5.97 -41.33
C HIS A 12 -7.95 4.99 -40.85
N ARG A 13 -9.21 5.34 -41.14
CA ARG A 13 -10.39 4.55 -40.75
C ARG A 13 -10.28 3.06 -41.08
N HIS A 14 -9.77 2.72 -42.27
CA HIS A 14 -9.55 1.33 -42.67
C HIS A 14 -8.60 0.58 -41.72
N LEU A 15 -7.51 1.22 -41.28
CA LEU A 15 -6.59 0.60 -40.32
C LEU A 15 -7.23 0.45 -38.93
N ALA A 16 -8.06 1.41 -38.51
CA ALA A 16 -8.83 1.30 -37.28
C ALA A 16 -9.85 0.15 -37.33
N GLU A 17 -10.53 -0.03 -38.47
CA GLU A 17 -11.46 -1.15 -38.68
C GLU A 17 -10.74 -2.51 -38.63
N LEU A 18 -9.53 -2.61 -39.22
CA LEU A 18 -8.68 -3.80 -39.11
C LEU A 18 -8.18 -4.05 -37.69
N ALA A 19 -7.84 -3.01 -36.93
CA ALA A 19 -7.43 -3.13 -35.53
C ALA A 19 -8.60 -3.58 -34.64
N ALA A 20 -9.80 -3.05 -34.88
CA ALA A 20 -11.01 -3.41 -34.17
C ALA A 20 -11.39 -4.89 -34.39
N PHE A 21 -11.33 -5.34 -35.63
CA PHE A 21 -11.55 -6.74 -35.98
C PHE A 21 -10.57 -7.18 -37.07
N PRO A 22 -9.77 -8.24 -36.85
CA PRO A 22 -9.95 -9.30 -35.84
C PRO A 22 -9.12 -9.14 -34.55
N PHE A 23 -8.46 -8.00 -34.31
CA PHE A 23 -7.48 -7.87 -33.22
C PHE A 23 -8.03 -7.24 -31.92
N ASN A 24 -9.34 -6.99 -31.84
CA ASN A 24 -10.04 -6.54 -30.64
C ASN A 24 -9.47 -5.23 -30.03
N PHE A 25 -9.07 -4.29 -30.90
CA PHE A 25 -8.64 -2.95 -30.52
C PHE A 25 -9.49 -1.89 -31.24
N ASP A 26 -10.64 -1.57 -30.65
CA ASP A 26 -11.64 -0.68 -31.24
C ASP A 26 -11.58 0.73 -30.64
N LEU A 27 -11.17 1.70 -31.46
CA LEU A 27 -11.11 3.11 -31.07
C LEU A 27 -12.49 3.73 -30.81
N ASP A 28 -13.54 3.26 -31.49
CA ASP A 28 -14.89 3.84 -31.33
C ASP A 28 -15.47 3.51 -29.95
N ARG A 29 -14.99 2.42 -29.32
CA ARG A 29 -15.37 2.03 -27.96
C ARG A 29 -14.76 2.90 -26.87
N ALA A 30 -13.71 3.68 -27.16
CA ALA A 30 -13.12 4.59 -26.18
C ALA A 30 -14.14 5.60 -25.63
N ALA A 31 -15.13 5.98 -26.45
CA ALA A 31 -16.20 6.90 -26.04
C ALA A 31 -17.16 6.32 -24.99
N HIS A 32 -17.21 4.99 -24.83
CA HIS A 32 -18.02 4.35 -23.79
C HIS A 32 -17.33 4.38 -22.41
N GLY A 33 -16.01 4.55 -22.39
CA GLY A 33 -15.22 4.40 -21.16
C GLY A 33 -15.17 2.96 -20.66
N HIS A 34 -14.63 2.79 -19.46
CA HIS A 34 -14.69 1.52 -18.74
C HIS A 34 -16.07 1.33 -18.11
N VAL A 35 -16.44 0.08 -17.80
CA VAL A 35 -17.76 -0.26 -17.24
C VAL A 35 -18.04 0.43 -15.90
N GLU A 36 -16.97 0.75 -15.16
CA GLU A 36 -17.01 1.46 -13.90
C GLU A 36 -15.88 2.51 -13.79
N PRO A 37 -16.01 3.52 -12.90
CA PRO A 37 -14.95 4.49 -12.67
C PRO A 37 -13.69 3.81 -12.11
N VAL A 38 -12.54 4.05 -12.74
CA VAL A 38 -11.25 3.50 -12.31
C VAL A 38 -10.18 4.58 -12.22
N ARG A 39 -9.17 4.34 -11.37
CA ARG A 39 -8.00 5.21 -11.22
C ARG A 39 -6.75 4.39 -10.88
N LEU A 40 -5.56 4.95 -11.12
CA LEU A 40 -4.33 4.37 -10.59
C LEU A 40 -4.22 4.64 -9.08
N ALA A 41 -3.68 3.68 -8.33
CA ALA A 41 -3.35 3.84 -6.92
C ALA A 41 -2.36 5.01 -6.69
N SER A 42 -1.41 5.18 -7.60
CA SER A 42 -0.44 6.28 -7.61
C SER A 42 -1.05 7.65 -7.90
N GLY A 43 -2.33 7.73 -8.28
CA GLY A 43 -3.00 8.96 -8.71
C GLY A 43 -2.59 9.44 -10.11
N GLY A 44 -1.78 8.66 -10.83
CA GLY A 44 -1.40 8.96 -12.21
C GLY A 44 -2.62 9.00 -13.16
N PRO A 45 -2.61 9.86 -14.19
CA PRO A 45 -3.72 9.94 -15.13
C PRO A 45 -3.83 8.69 -16.01
N LEU A 46 -5.06 8.35 -16.38
CA LEU A 46 -5.41 7.29 -17.32
C LEU A 46 -6.26 7.89 -18.45
N GLU A 47 -5.83 7.69 -19.70
CA GLU A 47 -6.62 8.02 -20.88
C GLU A 47 -7.19 6.73 -21.47
N VAL A 48 -8.52 6.64 -21.61
CA VAL A 48 -9.14 5.55 -22.37
C VAL A 48 -8.84 5.75 -23.86
N VAL A 49 -8.19 4.76 -24.50
CA VAL A 49 -7.80 4.86 -25.91
C VAL A 49 -8.55 3.91 -26.83
N ALA A 50 -9.02 2.77 -26.32
CA ALA A 50 -9.80 1.77 -27.08
C ALA A 50 -10.56 0.84 -26.12
N GLY A 51 -11.43 0.01 -26.68
CA GLY A 51 -12.00 -1.15 -25.99
C GLY A 51 -12.07 -2.38 -26.90
N ASP A 52 -12.47 -3.52 -26.35
CA ASP A 52 -12.73 -4.74 -27.10
C ASP A 52 -14.23 -5.10 -27.13
N ASP A 53 -14.56 -6.21 -27.79
CA ASP A 53 -15.92 -6.71 -27.93
C ASP A 53 -16.41 -7.55 -26.74
N THR A 54 -15.54 -7.90 -25.79
CA THR A 54 -15.86 -8.64 -24.57
C THR A 54 -16.09 -7.73 -23.36
N GLY A 55 -15.76 -6.44 -23.47
CA GLY A 55 -15.96 -5.43 -22.43
C GLY A 55 -14.66 -4.92 -21.79
N GLY A 56 -13.50 -5.38 -22.26
CA GLY A 56 -12.20 -4.88 -21.85
C GLY A 56 -11.91 -3.48 -22.40
N THR A 57 -11.03 -2.77 -21.69
CA THR A 57 -10.67 -1.37 -21.95
C THR A 57 -9.16 -1.21 -21.98
N TYR A 58 -8.67 -0.46 -22.95
CA TYR A 58 -7.26 -0.11 -23.08
C TYR A 58 -7.06 1.34 -22.63
N PHE A 59 -6.12 1.54 -21.72
CA PHE A 59 -5.73 2.83 -21.19
C PHE A 59 -4.29 3.14 -21.55
N GLN A 60 -4.02 4.40 -21.87
CA GLN A 60 -2.69 4.95 -21.90
C GLN A 60 -2.36 5.61 -20.55
N CYS A 61 -1.28 5.16 -19.93
CA CYS A 61 -0.73 5.73 -18.71
C CYS A 61 0.16 6.96 -19.02
N ALA A 62 0.44 7.76 -17.99
CA ALA A 62 1.26 8.98 -18.12
C ALA A 62 2.67 8.75 -18.67
N ASP A 63 3.27 7.59 -18.40
CA ASP A 63 4.60 7.20 -18.88
C ASP A 63 4.57 6.66 -20.33
N GLY A 64 3.39 6.55 -20.93
CA GLY A 64 3.15 6.00 -22.26
C GLY A 64 2.80 4.51 -22.28
N SER A 65 2.95 3.79 -21.16
CA SER A 65 2.61 2.37 -21.05
C SER A 65 1.13 2.14 -21.35
N MET A 66 0.82 0.96 -21.88
CA MET A 66 -0.54 0.54 -22.16
C MET A 66 -1.03 -0.42 -21.10
N LEU A 67 -2.06 -0.01 -20.38
CA LEU A 67 -2.79 -0.84 -19.42
C LEU A 67 -4.04 -1.41 -20.08
N TYR A 68 -4.29 -2.69 -19.87
CA TYR A 68 -5.56 -3.32 -20.21
C TYR A 68 -6.29 -3.69 -18.92
N ALA A 69 -7.60 -3.48 -18.88
CA ALA A 69 -8.48 -3.99 -17.83
C ALA A 69 -9.66 -4.71 -18.46
N ASP A 70 -9.94 -5.93 -18.02
CA ASP A 70 -11.13 -6.67 -18.42
C ASP A 70 -12.37 -6.25 -17.61
N SER A 71 -13.53 -6.77 -17.99
CA SER A 71 -14.79 -6.57 -17.26
C SER A 71 -14.96 -7.49 -16.05
N GLU A 72 -14.05 -8.45 -15.84
CA GLU A 72 -14.09 -9.42 -14.74
C GLU A 72 -13.28 -8.97 -13.52
N GLY A 73 -12.57 -7.85 -13.63
CA GLY A 73 -11.82 -7.24 -12.53
C GLY A 73 -10.32 -7.55 -12.57
N SER A 74 -9.75 -7.92 -13.72
CA SER A 74 -8.30 -8.10 -13.90
C SER A 74 -7.69 -6.97 -14.73
N ALA A 75 -6.47 -6.57 -14.40
CA ALA A 75 -5.75 -5.52 -15.10
C ALA A 75 -4.23 -5.78 -15.16
N GLY A 76 -3.60 -5.30 -16.23
CA GLY A 76 -2.17 -5.47 -16.44
C GLY A 76 -1.60 -4.55 -17.51
N ILE A 77 -0.31 -4.21 -17.39
CA ILE A 77 0.43 -3.54 -18.45
C ILE A 77 0.72 -4.56 -19.55
N ILE A 78 0.29 -4.26 -20.77
CA ILE A 78 0.42 -5.13 -21.94
C ILE A 78 1.44 -4.61 -22.97
N GLY A 79 2.08 -3.49 -22.67
CA GLY A 79 3.19 -2.94 -23.44
C GLY A 79 3.75 -1.67 -22.81
N THR A 80 5.03 -1.40 -23.03
CA THR A 80 5.71 -0.15 -22.62
C THR A 80 5.27 1.07 -23.41
N SER A 81 4.53 0.86 -24.50
CA SER A 81 3.95 1.90 -25.34
C SER A 81 2.74 1.38 -26.11
N ALA A 82 1.96 2.28 -26.70
CA ALA A 82 0.86 1.90 -27.59
C ALA A 82 1.33 1.12 -28.82
N ASP A 83 2.50 1.47 -29.36
CA ASP A 83 3.10 0.76 -30.49
C ASP A 83 3.46 -0.68 -30.10
N GLU A 84 4.11 -0.89 -28.94
CA GLU A 84 4.48 -2.23 -28.48
C GLU A 84 3.26 -3.10 -28.14
N ALA A 85 2.26 -2.53 -27.47
CA ALA A 85 1.02 -3.25 -27.16
C ALA A 85 0.29 -3.67 -28.45
N LEU A 86 0.13 -2.76 -29.42
CA LEU A 86 -0.50 -3.11 -30.70
C LEU A 86 0.31 -4.14 -31.48
N GLU A 87 1.63 -4.10 -31.40
CA GLU A 87 2.47 -5.14 -32.00
C GLU A 87 2.22 -6.51 -31.37
N ILE A 88 2.11 -6.58 -30.03
CA ILE A 88 1.76 -7.80 -29.30
C ILE A 88 0.37 -8.30 -29.72
N LEU A 89 -0.64 -7.44 -29.69
CA LEU A 89 -2.04 -7.79 -30.02
C LEU A 89 -2.18 -8.33 -31.44
N ILE A 90 -1.51 -7.69 -32.42
CA ILE A 90 -1.58 -8.07 -33.83
C ILE A 90 -0.75 -9.33 -34.11
N GLY A 91 0.42 -9.44 -33.47
CA GLY A 91 1.32 -10.57 -33.67
C GLY A 91 0.91 -11.83 -32.90
N LEU A 92 0.14 -11.70 -31.82
CA LEU A 92 -0.39 -12.77 -30.99
C LEU A 92 -1.93 -12.72 -30.88
N PRO A 93 -2.71 -13.00 -31.95
CA PRO A 93 -4.17 -13.07 -31.82
C PRO A 93 -4.58 -14.10 -30.76
N GLY A 94 -5.53 -13.70 -29.91
CA GLY A 94 -5.90 -14.44 -28.70
C GLY A 94 -4.94 -14.23 -27.52
N TRP A 95 -4.24 -13.08 -27.47
CA TRP A 95 -3.19 -12.79 -26.48
C TRP A 95 -3.59 -13.00 -25.01
N HIS A 96 -4.87 -12.82 -24.67
CA HIS A 96 -5.42 -13.12 -23.33
C HIS A 96 -5.12 -14.56 -22.88
N GLY A 97 -5.07 -15.51 -23.81
CA GLY A 97 -4.73 -16.91 -23.51
C GLY A 97 -3.24 -17.18 -23.29
N TYR A 98 -2.39 -16.16 -23.34
CA TYR A 98 -0.94 -16.27 -23.18
C TYR A 98 -0.38 -15.45 -22.01
N VAL A 99 -1.23 -14.82 -21.20
CA VAL A 99 -0.81 -13.95 -20.10
C VAL A 99 0.00 -14.67 -19.02
N ASP A 100 -0.16 -16.00 -18.89
CA ASP A 100 0.63 -16.83 -17.98
C ASP A 100 1.86 -17.48 -18.63
N LEU A 101 2.10 -17.25 -19.93
CA LEU A 101 3.30 -17.74 -20.59
C LEU A 101 4.50 -16.84 -20.31
N SER A 102 5.63 -17.49 -20.04
CA SER A 102 6.92 -16.86 -19.82
C SER A 102 7.96 -17.38 -20.82
N PRO A 103 9.06 -16.64 -21.06
CA PRO A 103 10.19 -17.17 -21.81
C PRO A 103 10.78 -18.47 -21.22
N ALA A 104 10.54 -18.76 -19.94
CA ALA A 104 11.05 -19.95 -19.26
C ALA A 104 10.31 -21.25 -19.65
N ASP A 105 9.09 -21.15 -20.18
CA ASP A 105 8.31 -22.32 -20.65
C ASP A 105 8.93 -23.00 -21.87
N GLY A 106 9.84 -22.29 -22.54
CA GLY A 106 10.63 -22.80 -23.65
C GLY A 106 9.97 -22.62 -25.00
N THR A 107 10.82 -22.43 -26.02
CA THR A 107 10.41 -22.10 -27.39
C THR A 107 9.39 -23.07 -27.99
N GLU A 108 9.56 -24.37 -27.78
CA GLU A 108 8.66 -25.39 -28.37
C GLU A 108 7.25 -25.31 -27.78
N ALA A 109 7.12 -25.15 -26.47
CA ALA A 109 5.82 -25.06 -25.79
C ALA A 109 5.06 -23.80 -26.22
N ILE A 110 5.76 -22.65 -26.22
CA ILE A 110 5.19 -21.37 -26.66
C ILE A 110 4.68 -21.46 -28.10
N LEU A 111 5.52 -21.97 -29.01
CA LEU A 111 5.13 -22.09 -30.42
C LEU A 111 3.96 -23.06 -30.62
N ALA A 112 3.90 -24.15 -29.85
CA ALA A 112 2.81 -25.10 -29.92
C ALA A 112 1.47 -24.49 -29.47
N GLN A 113 1.47 -23.73 -28.37
CA GLN A 113 0.27 -23.05 -27.86
C GLN A 113 -0.23 -21.99 -28.85
N VAL A 114 0.66 -21.11 -29.31
CA VAL A 114 0.30 -20.08 -30.30
C VAL A 114 -0.22 -20.72 -31.59
N ALA A 115 0.44 -21.75 -32.11
CA ALA A 115 -0.03 -22.45 -33.30
C ALA A 115 -1.41 -23.11 -33.11
N GLY A 116 -1.70 -23.61 -31.90
CA GLY A 116 -3.01 -24.15 -31.52
C GLY A 116 -4.11 -23.09 -31.60
N THR A 117 -3.93 -21.98 -30.88
CA THR A 117 -4.90 -20.86 -30.87
C THR A 117 -5.09 -20.26 -32.27
N GLU A 118 -4.01 -20.04 -33.02
CA GLU A 118 -4.16 -19.51 -34.38
C GLU A 118 -4.85 -20.50 -35.33
N LYS A 119 -4.68 -21.80 -35.12
CA LYS A 119 -5.41 -22.80 -35.89
C LYS A 119 -6.91 -22.68 -35.61
N GLU A 120 -7.32 -22.57 -34.35
CA GLU A 120 -8.72 -22.36 -33.97
C GLU A 120 -9.29 -21.09 -34.60
N ILE A 121 -8.55 -19.98 -34.55
CA ILE A 121 -8.98 -18.73 -35.20
C ILE A 121 -9.16 -18.94 -36.71
N ARG A 122 -8.20 -19.59 -37.38
CA ARG A 122 -8.25 -19.88 -38.83
C ARG A 122 -9.40 -20.80 -39.24
N GLU A 123 -9.95 -21.59 -38.32
CA GLU A 123 -11.14 -22.40 -38.59
C GLU A 123 -12.40 -21.54 -38.78
N TYR A 124 -12.44 -20.34 -38.18
CA TYR A 124 -13.57 -19.41 -38.27
C TYR A 124 -13.30 -18.19 -39.16
N TYR A 125 -12.06 -17.69 -39.19
CA TYR A 125 -11.69 -16.47 -39.91
C TYR A 125 -10.22 -16.50 -40.38
N GLY A 126 -9.98 -16.18 -41.65
CA GLY A 126 -8.63 -16.07 -42.19
C GLY A 126 -7.99 -14.74 -41.80
N ILE A 127 -7.13 -14.73 -40.76
CA ILE A 127 -6.52 -13.51 -40.19
C ILE A 127 -5.23 -13.05 -40.90
N ASP A 128 -4.59 -13.90 -41.71
CA ASP A 128 -3.19 -13.71 -42.10
C ASP A 128 -2.98 -12.50 -43.03
N ALA A 129 -3.95 -12.18 -43.90
CA ALA A 129 -3.84 -11.06 -44.84
C ALA A 129 -4.01 -9.71 -44.12
N GLU A 130 -5.03 -9.60 -43.26
CA GLU A 130 -5.33 -8.47 -42.41
C GLU A 130 -4.18 -8.19 -41.44
N ARG A 131 -3.60 -9.25 -40.85
CA ARG A 131 -2.42 -9.15 -40.00
C ARG A 131 -1.24 -8.55 -40.76
N ALA A 132 -0.94 -9.11 -41.94
CA ALA A 132 0.18 -8.63 -42.75
C ALA A 132 0.00 -7.18 -43.20
N GLU A 133 -1.22 -6.82 -43.60
CA GLU A 133 -1.58 -5.46 -44.00
C GLU A 133 -1.42 -4.46 -42.86
N LEU A 134 -2.08 -4.70 -41.72
CA LEU A 134 -2.09 -3.78 -40.60
C LEU A 134 -0.69 -3.57 -40.04
N ARG A 135 0.04 -4.67 -39.82
CA ARG A 135 1.42 -4.67 -39.36
C ARG A 135 2.35 -3.88 -40.29
N ALA A 136 2.23 -4.06 -41.61
CA ALA A 136 3.03 -3.32 -42.59
C ALA A 136 2.68 -1.83 -42.59
N ALA A 137 1.39 -1.49 -42.48
CA ALA A 137 0.91 -0.12 -42.43
C ALA A 137 1.36 0.62 -41.15
N LEU A 138 1.41 -0.07 -40.01
CA LEU A 138 1.89 0.47 -38.73
C LEU A 138 3.43 0.46 -38.61
N GLY A 139 4.13 -0.20 -39.53
CA GLY A 139 5.59 -0.25 -39.57
C GLY A 139 6.22 -1.19 -38.53
N PHE A 140 5.49 -2.22 -38.09
CA PHE A 140 5.96 -3.14 -37.06
C PHE A 140 6.95 -4.20 -37.59
N PRO A 141 8.00 -4.56 -36.83
CA PRO A 141 9.04 -5.52 -37.23
C PRO A 141 8.56 -6.98 -37.16
N ASP A 142 9.19 -7.90 -37.92
CA ASP A 142 8.78 -9.33 -38.00
C ASP A 142 9.33 -10.14 -36.84
N ARG A 143 8.70 -9.95 -35.68
CA ARG A 143 9.02 -10.68 -34.46
C ARG A 143 8.35 -12.04 -34.43
N SER A 144 9.09 -13.02 -33.96
CA SER A 144 8.55 -14.35 -33.67
C SER A 144 7.55 -14.30 -32.50
N PRO A 145 6.62 -15.26 -32.40
CA PRO A 145 5.73 -15.35 -31.25
C PRO A 145 6.46 -15.42 -29.91
N VAL A 146 7.64 -16.06 -29.86
CA VAL A 146 8.47 -16.14 -28.65
C VAL A 146 8.96 -14.77 -28.21
N GLU A 147 9.39 -13.92 -29.14
CA GLU A 147 9.79 -12.55 -28.83
C GLU A 147 8.62 -11.73 -28.31
N LEU A 148 7.44 -11.86 -28.92
CA LEU A 148 6.23 -11.15 -28.48
C LEU A 148 5.75 -11.60 -27.10
N ILE A 149 5.82 -12.90 -26.77
CA ILE A 149 5.57 -13.41 -25.42
C ILE A 149 6.58 -12.84 -24.43
N GLY A 150 7.85 -12.73 -24.82
CA GLY A 150 8.87 -12.08 -23.98
C GLY A 150 8.54 -10.61 -23.69
N LEU A 151 8.02 -9.88 -24.67
CA LEU A 151 7.57 -8.49 -24.49
C LEU A 151 6.33 -8.41 -23.59
N LEU A 152 5.31 -9.25 -23.81
CA LEU A 152 4.11 -9.31 -22.99
C LEU A 152 4.44 -9.66 -21.53
N HIS A 153 5.22 -10.71 -21.30
CA HIS A 153 5.67 -11.12 -19.97
C HIS A 153 6.43 -9.98 -19.26
N ALA A 154 7.35 -9.30 -19.96
CA ALA A 154 8.08 -8.17 -19.39
C ALA A 154 7.15 -6.98 -19.07
N ALA A 155 6.13 -6.75 -19.88
CA ALA A 155 5.13 -5.72 -19.64
C ALA A 155 4.26 -6.06 -18.41
N LEU A 156 3.76 -7.29 -18.31
CA LEU A 156 2.91 -7.75 -17.20
C LEU A 156 3.62 -7.62 -15.84
N LEU A 157 4.90 -7.95 -15.77
CA LEU A 157 5.72 -7.79 -14.57
C LEU A 157 5.92 -6.32 -14.14
N ARG A 158 5.68 -5.34 -15.01
CA ARG A 158 5.72 -3.90 -14.66
C ARG A 158 4.40 -3.36 -14.09
N THR A 159 3.34 -4.17 -14.09
CA THR A 159 2.02 -3.73 -13.60
C THR A 159 2.11 -3.25 -12.16
N GLU A 160 2.75 -4.04 -11.30
CA GLU A 160 3.01 -3.64 -9.93
C GLU A 160 4.49 -3.25 -9.77
N PRO A 161 4.79 -2.19 -9.01
CA PRO A 161 3.87 -1.45 -8.13
C PRO A 161 3.16 -0.24 -8.77
N ASP A 162 3.63 0.27 -9.89
CA ASP A 162 3.31 1.65 -10.33
C ASP A 162 1.95 1.80 -11.03
N HIS A 163 1.37 0.69 -11.51
CA HIS A 163 0.17 0.68 -12.36
C HIS A 163 -0.98 -0.13 -11.76
N VAL A 164 -1.07 -0.17 -10.42
CA VAL A 164 -2.20 -0.79 -9.72
C VAL A 164 -3.49 -0.04 -10.05
N LEU A 165 -4.38 -0.69 -10.80
CA LEU A 165 -5.69 -0.16 -11.12
C LEU A 165 -6.65 -0.41 -9.95
N LEU A 166 -7.34 0.65 -9.52
CA LEU A 166 -8.36 0.62 -8.48
C LEU A 166 -9.73 0.94 -9.07
N ASN A 167 -10.75 0.25 -8.58
CA ASN A 167 -12.11 0.76 -8.67
C ASN A 167 -12.18 2.07 -7.87
N ALA A 168 -12.57 3.17 -8.52
CA ALA A 168 -12.51 4.50 -7.91
C ALA A 168 -13.62 4.76 -6.87
N GLU A 169 -14.67 3.92 -6.85
CA GLU A 169 -15.76 4.02 -5.87
C GLU A 169 -15.49 3.13 -4.64
N GLU A 170 -15.11 1.88 -4.88
CA GLU A 170 -14.90 0.87 -3.82
C GLU A 170 -13.47 0.89 -3.25
N GLY A 171 -12.50 1.36 -4.03
CA GLY A 171 -11.08 1.37 -3.67
C GLY A 171 -10.41 -0.01 -3.68
N MET A 172 -11.08 -1.05 -4.17
CA MET A 172 -10.51 -2.38 -4.38
C MET A 172 -9.53 -2.36 -5.56
N ALA A 173 -8.41 -3.08 -5.46
CA ALA A 173 -7.53 -3.27 -6.60
C ALA A 173 -8.03 -4.36 -7.53
N TYR A 174 -7.88 -4.14 -8.83
CA TYR A 174 -8.06 -5.19 -9.84
C TYR A 174 -7.06 -6.30 -9.59
N HIS A 175 -7.46 -7.54 -9.86
CA HIS A 175 -6.56 -8.67 -9.89
C HIS A 175 -5.49 -8.47 -10.98
N LEU A 176 -4.32 -9.05 -10.78
CA LEU A 176 -3.32 -9.09 -11.83
C LEU A 176 -3.85 -9.90 -12.99
N LEU A 177 -3.58 -9.43 -14.21
CA LEU A 177 -3.96 -10.15 -15.44
C LEU A 177 -3.18 -11.48 -15.62
N ASP A 178 -2.13 -11.69 -14.85
CA ASP A 178 -1.22 -12.83 -14.91
C ASP A 178 -1.00 -13.46 -13.53
N GLU A 179 -0.53 -14.72 -13.52
CA GLU A 179 -0.12 -15.45 -12.32
C GLU A 179 1.42 -15.45 -12.09
N HIS A 180 2.18 -14.54 -12.73
CA HIS A 180 3.64 -14.59 -12.63
C HIS A 180 4.14 -14.24 -11.22
N PRO A 181 5.19 -14.96 -10.74
CA PRO A 181 5.78 -14.66 -9.45
C PRO A 181 6.48 -13.30 -9.49
N ARG A 182 6.12 -12.43 -8.53
CA ARG A 182 6.81 -11.17 -8.26
C ARG A 182 7.71 -11.34 -7.03
N PRO A 183 8.87 -10.66 -6.96
CA PRO A 183 9.71 -10.70 -5.76
C PRO A 183 8.91 -10.26 -4.53
N PRO A 184 9.07 -10.95 -3.37
CA PRO A 184 8.45 -10.50 -2.13
C PRO A 184 9.04 -9.15 -1.70
N LEU A 185 8.26 -8.30 -1.01
CA LEU A 185 8.65 -6.93 -0.65
C LEU A 185 10.02 -6.82 0.04
N TRP A 186 10.38 -7.79 0.87
CA TRP A 186 11.65 -7.78 1.59
C TRP A 186 12.87 -7.83 0.67
N GLU A 187 12.75 -8.39 -0.54
CA GLU A 187 13.88 -8.54 -1.46
C GLU A 187 14.41 -7.19 -1.99
N PRO A 188 13.59 -6.34 -2.65
CA PRO A 188 14.02 -5.01 -3.05
C PRO A 188 14.33 -4.11 -1.84
N VAL A 189 13.64 -4.29 -0.71
CA VAL A 189 13.92 -3.53 0.52
C VAL A 189 15.32 -3.85 1.07
N LEU A 190 15.73 -5.11 1.08
CA LEU A 190 17.04 -5.54 1.58
C LEU A 190 18.19 -5.30 0.60
N GLU A 191 17.93 -5.10 -0.70
CA GLU A 191 18.98 -4.87 -1.70
C GLU A 191 19.91 -3.72 -1.29
N ARG A 192 19.33 -2.58 -0.88
CA ARG A 192 20.10 -1.43 -0.40
C ARG A 192 20.83 -1.72 0.91
N GLY A 193 20.19 -2.41 1.86
CA GLY A 193 20.81 -2.80 3.13
C GLY A 193 22.03 -3.70 2.93
N ARG A 194 21.95 -4.67 2.02
CA ARG A 194 23.06 -5.56 1.65
C ARG A 194 24.22 -4.78 1.00
N ALA A 195 23.92 -3.85 0.10
CA ALA A 195 24.94 -2.98 -0.50
C ALA A 195 25.63 -2.08 0.55
N ASP A 196 24.87 -1.53 1.49
CA ASP A 196 25.39 -0.68 2.56
C ASP A 196 26.20 -1.47 3.60
N LEU A 197 25.78 -2.69 3.93
CA LEU A 197 26.54 -3.61 4.78
C LEU A 197 27.88 -3.97 4.13
N ALA A 198 27.91 -4.25 2.83
CA ALA A 198 29.15 -4.51 2.09
C ALA A 198 30.11 -3.30 2.13
N ARG A 199 29.58 -2.07 2.06
CA ARG A 199 30.39 -0.83 2.19
C ARG A 199 30.92 -0.62 3.60
N LEU A 200 30.13 -0.91 4.63
CA LEU A 200 30.59 -0.87 6.03
C LEU A 200 31.74 -1.85 6.25
N ARG A 201 31.63 -3.08 5.75
CA ARG A 201 32.72 -4.07 5.78
C ARG A 201 33.99 -3.58 5.06
N ALA A 202 33.83 -2.75 4.03
CA ALA A 202 34.94 -2.12 3.32
C ALA A 202 35.53 -0.88 4.04
N GLY A 203 35.00 -0.50 5.20
CA GLY A 203 35.54 0.57 6.06
C GLY A 203 35.02 1.98 5.77
N ASP A 204 34.00 2.12 4.92
CA ASP A 204 33.21 3.35 4.84
C ASP A 204 32.30 3.40 6.09
N PRO A 205 32.19 4.49 6.87
CA PRO A 205 31.24 4.56 8.01
C PRO A 205 29.99 5.40 7.70
N THR A 206 29.86 6.00 6.52
CA THR A 206 28.84 7.03 6.22
C THR A 206 27.39 6.61 6.46
N MET A 207 27.00 5.36 6.18
CA MET A 207 25.66 4.83 6.46
C MET A 207 25.36 4.63 7.94
N ALA A 208 26.39 4.55 8.80
CA ALA A 208 26.18 4.45 10.24
C ALA A 208 25.63 5.74 10.85
N ASP A 209 25.70 6.88 10.15
CA ASP A 209 25.18 8.16 10.66
C ASP A 209 23.77 8.48 10.14
N ASP A 210 23.26 7.72 9.16
CA ASP A 210 21.91 7.86 8.61
C ASP A 210 20.97 6.83 9.28
N PRO A 211 19.94 7.26 10.05
CA PRO A 211 19.05 6.34 10.76
C PRO A 211 18.35 5.32 9.86
N VAL A 212 17.91 5.70 8.67
CA VAL A 212 17.21 4.77 7.76
C VAL A 212 18.19 3.74 7.24
N ARG A 213 19.37 4.18 6.80
CA ARG A 213 20.39 3.26 6.26
C ARG A 213 20.93 2.32 7.34
N ARG A 214 21.10 2.79 8.58
CA ARG A 214 21.48 1.93 9.72
C ARG A 214 20.49 0.80 9.95
N ARG A 215 19.19 1.10 9.98
CA ARG A 215 18.13 0.08 10.15
C ARG A 215 18.22 -0.99 9.07
N LEU A 216 18.41 -0.58 7.82
CA LEU A 216 18.56 -1.50 6.68
C LEU A 216 19.81 -2.37 6.77
N VAL A 217 20.93 -1.80 7.22
CA VAL A 217 22.17 -2.55 7.46
C VAL A 217 21.95 -3.58 8.57
N LEU A 218 21.32 -3.22 9.68
CA LEU A 218 21.03 -4.14 10.78
C LEU A 218 20.14 -5.29 10.32
N ARG A 219 19.10 -5.00 9.53
CA ARG A 219 18.26 -6.03 8.90
C ARG A 219 19.05 -6.89 7.91
N ALA A 220 19.91 -6.31 7.08
CA ALA A 220 20.77 -7.11 6.20
C ALA A 220 21.72 -8.03 6.99
N ALA A 221 22.32 -7.53 8.08
CA ALA A 221 23.20 -8.32 8.95
C ALA A 221 22.44 -9.42 9.71
N GLN A 222 21.17 -9.17 10.07
CA GLN A 222 20.27 -10.17 10.65
C GLN A 222 20.12 -11.39 9.74
N PHE A 223 20.05 -11.23 8.42
CA PHE A 223 19.89 -12.37 7.52
C PHE A 223 21.21 -12.94 7.01
N ASP A 224 22.28 -12.14 6.98
CA ASP A 224 23.61 -12.59 6.54
C ASP A 224 24.38 -13.36 7.64
N ARG A 225 24.21 -12.97 8.91
CA ARG A 225 24.80 -13.62 10.11
C ARG A 225 26.32 -13.88 10.01
N SER A 226 27.08 -12.93 9.47
CA SER A 226 28.54 -13.06 9.38
C SER A 226 29.22 -12.95 10.74
N ASP A 227 30.06 -13.93 11.08
CA ASP A 227 30.86 -13.92 12.32
C ASP A 227 31.85 -12.73 12.38
N ASP A 228 32.25 -12.18 11.23
CA ASP A 228 33.24 -11.11 11.12
C ASP A 228 32.65 -9.70 11.40
N ASP A 229 31.32 -9.58 11.57
CA ASP A 229 30.63 -8.30 11.74
C ASP A 229 30.65 -7.77 13.18
N LEU A 230 31.15 -8.52 14.17
CA LEU A 230 31.09 -8.08 15.57
C LEU A 230 31.61 -6.64 15.82
N PRO A 231 32.75 -6.19 15.23
CA PRO A 231 33.20 -4.82 15.38
C PRO A 231 32.22 -3.78 14.83
N LEU A 232 31.58 -4.03 13.68
CA LEU A 232 30.61 -3.10 13.08
C LEU A 232 29.28 -3.13 13.84
N LEU A 233 28.84 -4.29 14.34
CA LEU A 233 27.62 -4.40 15.13
C LEU A 233 27.73 -3.61 16.45
N ARG A 234 28.90 -3.65 17.10
CA ARG A 234 29.21 -2.79 18.27
C ARG A 234 29.13 -1.30 17.95
N GLN A 235 29.47 -0.90 16.73
CA GLN A 235 29.35 0.50 16.30
C GLN A 235 27.88 0.87 16.08
N LEU A 236 27.13 0.04 15.36
CA LEU A 236 25.70 0.27 15.09
C LEU A 236 24.89 0.30 16.37
N LEU A 237 25.14 -0.61 17.31
CA LEU A 237 24.49 -0.63 18.63
C LEU A 237 24.65 0.70 19.38
N ARG A 238 25.86 1.28 19.39
CA ARG A 238 26.08 2.60 20.02
C ARG A 238 25.31 3.72 19.34
N ARG A 239 25.19 3.66 18.01
CA ARG A 239 24.44 4.67 17.25
C ARG A 239 22.94 4.56 17.47
N GLU A 240 22.40 3.34 17.54
CA GLU A 240 20.97 3.16 17.83
C GLU A 240 20.62 3.56 19.27
N ALA A 241 21.56 3.39 20.22
CA ALA A 241 21.37 3.78 21.61
C ALA A 241 21.27 5.31 21.82
N GLU A 242 21.55 6.12 20.79
CA GLU A 242 21.26 7.56 20.81
C GLU A 242 19.73 7.85 20.80
N SER A 243 18.92 6.83 20.47
CA SER A 243 17.45 6.85 20.54
C SER A 243 16.93 6.01 21.72
N SER A 244 15.65 6.15 22.08
CA SER A 244 14.97 5.23 23.02
C SER A 244 14.84 3.81 22.39
N MET A 245 14.23 2.87 23.11
CA MET A 245 14.04 1.48 22.67
C MET A 245 13.27 1.36 21.35
N THR A 246 13.96 0.95 20.30
CA THR A 246 13.41 0.55 18.99
C THR A 246 13.67 -0.93 18.72
N ASP A 247 12.96 -1.50 17.75
CA ASP A 247 13.21 -2.87 17.30
C ASP A 247 14.62 -3.03 16.74
N GLU A 248 15.15 -2.03 16.03
CA GLU A 248 16.52 -2.08 15.53
C GLU A 248 17.58 -1.93 16.62
N LEU A 249 17.33 -1.16 17.69
CA LEU A 249 18.20 -1.14 18.86
C LEU A 249 18.24 -2.52 19.53
N ARG A 250 17.07 -3.14 19.72
CA ARG A 250 16.97 -4.49 20.28
C ARG A 250 17.66 -5.52 19.38
N LEU A 251 17.45 -5.45 18.07
CA LEU A 251 18.11 -6.30 17.08
C LEU A 251 19.64 -6.15 17.16
N ALA A 252 20.16 -4.92 17.19
CA ALA A 252 21.60 -4.68 17.29
C ALA A 252 22.20 -5.32 18.56
N ALA A 253 21.51 -5.21 19.70
CA ALA A 253 21.92 -5.82 20.96
C ALA A 253 21.91 -7.36 20.88
N VAL A 254 20.88 -7.95 20.27
CA VAL A 254 20.77 -9.39 20.03
C VAL A 254 21.89 -9.88 19.12
N LEU A 255 22.15 -9.19 17.99
CA LEU A 255 23.21 -9.57 17.05
C LEU A 255 24.59 -9.54 17.71
N VAL A 256 24.90 -8.53 18.53
CA VAL A 256 26.14 -8.50 19.35
C VAL A 256 26.17 -9.67 20.33
N GLY A 257 25.08 -9.91 21.06
CA GLY A 257 25.00 -10.97 22.06
C GLY A 257 25.17 -12.39 21.50
N LEU A 258 24.75 -12.64 20.25
CA LEU A 258 24.87 -13.96 19.60
C LEU A 258 26.34 -14.40 19.40
N HIS A 259 27.27 -13.46 19.23
CA HIS A 259 28.69 -13.80 19.20
C HIS A 259 29.16 -14.37 20.54
N GLY A 260 28.53 -14.00 21.66
CA GLY A 260 28.80 -14.55 22.98
C GLY A 260 30.16 -14.16 23.55
N ASP A 261 30.66 -12.97 23.21
CA ASP A 261 31.89 -12.40 23.78
C ASP A 261 31.57 -11.65 25.09
N PRO A 262 32.02 -12.14 26.27
CA PRO A 262 31.75 -11.47 27.55
C PRO A 262 32.24 -10.01 27.61
N ALA A 263 33.18 -9.61 26.76
CA ALA A 263 33.65 -8.24 26.67
C ALA A 263 32.55 -7.26 26.21
N ASP A 264 31.43 -7.76 25.68
CA ASP A 264 30.29 -6.95 25.25
C ASP A 264 29.27 -6.65 26.36
N LEU A 265 29.31 -7.37 27.49
CA LEU A 265 28.40 -7.15 28.61
C LEU A 265 28.43 -5.69 29.11
N PRO A 266 29.58 -5.03 29.31
CA PRO A 266 29.61 -3.63 29.72
C PRO A 266 28.86 -2.70 28.75
N LEU A 267 29.00 -2.92 27.43
CA LEU A 267 28.31 -2.12 26.41
C LEU A 267 26.80 -2.38 26.43
N LEU A 268 26.38 -3.64 26.50
CA LEU A 268 24.96 -4.01 26.55
C LEU A 268 24.28 -3.44 27.81
N HIS A 269 24.96 -3.45 28.95
CA HIS A 269 24.47 -2.79 30.17
C HIS A 269 24.44 -1.27 30.05
N GLU A 270 25.44 -0.65 29.44
CA GLU A 270 25.45 0.80 29.18
C GLU A 270 24.22 1.20 28.37
N VAL A 271 23.91 0.48 27.29
CA VAL A 271 22.72 0.72 26.46
C VAL A 271 21.44 0.48 27.26
N ARG A 272 21.32 -0.65 27.95
CA ARG A 272 20.14 -1.00 28.76
C ARG A 272 19.83 0.04 29.84
N ASP A 273 20.86 0.62 30.45
CA ASP A 273 20.70 1.53 31.58
C ASP A 273 20.49 3.01 31.12
N THR A 274 20.26 3.27 29.83
CA THR A 274 20.08 4.61 29.24
C THR A 274 18.79 5.28 29.71
N ASP A 275 17.67 4.57 29.63
CA ASP A 275 16.35 5.04 30.04
C ASP A 275 15.43 3.88 30.48
N PHE A 276 14.17 4.19 30.80
CA PHE A 276 13.22 3.18 31.25
C PHE A 276 12.83 2.18 30.16
N ASP A 277 12.67 2.64 28.93
CA ASP A 277 12.21 1.80 27.81
C ASP A 277 13.32 0.83 27.39
N THR A 278 14.56 1.29 27.39
CA THR A 278 15.76 0.47 27.13
C THR A 278 15.98 -0.56 28.22
N TRP A 279 15.75 -0.18 29.48
CA TRP A 279 15.83 -1.09 30.62
C TRP A 279 14.82 -2.23 30.52
N CYS A 280 13.58 -1.91 30.16
CA CYS A 280 12.52 -2.90 29.93
C CYS A 280 12.80 -3.74 28.67
N GLY A 281 13.19 -3.10 27.57
CA GLY A 281 13.32 -3.73 26.26
C GLY A 281 14.53 -4.64 26.11
N LEU A 282 15.56 -4.47 26.94
CA LEU A 282 16.72 -5.37 27.06
C LEU A 282 16.74 -6.08 28.43
N GLY A 283 15.56 -6.39 28.95
CA GLY A 283 15.41 -7.20 30.15
C GLY A 283 16.09 -8.56 30.00
N GLY A 284 16.56 -9.12 31.12
CA GLY A 284 17.16 -10.44 31.15
C GLY A 284 18.61 -10.53 30.65
N ILE A 285 19.24 -9.41 30.24
CA ILE A 285 20.69 -9.38 29.99
C ILE A 285 21.43 -9.99 31.20
N PRO A 286 22.35 -10.96 31.00
CA PRO A 286 23.12 -11.57 32.08
C PRO A 286 23.95 -10.56 32.87
N GLU A 287 24.35 -10.92 34.09
CA GLU A 287 25.20 -10.08 34.93
C GLU A 287 26.57 -9.78 34.28
N ARG A 288 27.23 -8.70 34.71
CA ARG A 288 28.48 -8.22 34.08
C ARG A 288 29.66 -9.19 34.12
N ASP A 289 29.62 -10.18 35.00
CA ASP A 289 30.61 -11.25 35.15
C ASP A 289 30.16 -12.60 34.56
N ALA A 290 29.00 -12.61 33.87
CA ALA A 290 28.47 -13.79 33.20
C ALA A 290 29.39 -14.31 32.09
N SER A 291 29.21 -15.59 31.79
CA SER A 291 29.98 -16.29 30.77
C SER A 291 29.44 -16.04 29.35
N GLY A 292 30.30 -16.24 28.35
CA GLY A 292 29.93 -16.08 26.94
C GLY A 292 28.74 -16.95 26.50
N PRO A 293 28.65 -18.23 26.95
CA PRO A 293 27.48 -19.07 26.69
C PRO A 293 26.17 -18.52 27.29
N GLU A 294 26.21 -17.88 28.46
CA GLU A 294 25.01 -17.27 29.07
C GLU A 294 24.54 -16.06 28.25
N LEU A 295 25.48 -15.20 27.81
CA LEU A 295 25.17 -14.09 26.91
C LEU A 295 24.56 -14.57 25.59
N ARG A 296 25.17 -15.60 24.98
CA ARG A 296 24.65 -16.18 23.74
C ARG A 296 23.27 -16.79 23.91
N GLN A 297 23.00 -17.46 25.03
CA GLN A 297 21.70 -18.07 25.29
C GLN A 297 20.61 -16.99 25.40
N TRP A 298 20.85 -15.92 26.17
CA TRP A 298 19.93 -14.79 26.26
C TRP A 298 19.62 -14.20 24.87
N ALA A 299 20.65 -13.97 24.07
CA ALA A 299 20.49 -13.42 22.74
C ALA A 299 19.72 -14.38 21.81
N ALA A 300 20.00 -15.69 21.87
CA ALA A 300 19.33 -16.70 21.06
C ALA A 300 17.83 -16.84 21.41
N ASP A 301 17.46 -16.73 22.69
CA ASP A 301 16.07 -16.78 23.12
C ASP A 301 15.27 -15.56 22.60
N LEU A 302 15.89 -14.37 22.59
CA LEU A 302 15.29 -13.17 22.01
C LEU A 302 15.24 -13.24 20.48
N ASP A 303 16.31 -13.70 19.83
CA ASP A 303 16.38 -13.87 18.38
C ASP A 303 15.27 -14.81 17.89
N ALA A 304 15.09 -15.96 18.56
CA ALA A 304 14.07 -16.94 18.22
C ALA A 304 12.63 -16.47 18.46
N SER A 305 12.42 -15.52 19.37
CA SER A 305 11.08 -15.00 19.70
C SER A 305 10.68 -13.77 18.89
N LEU A 306 11.64 -12.99 18.37
CA LEU A 306 11.36 -11.67 17.79
C LEU A 306 11.92 -11.42 16.38
N PHE A 307 13.00 -12.09 15.96
CA PHE A 307 13.74 -11.69 14.75
C PHE A 307 13.98 -12.86 13.78
N GLY A 308 14.63 -13.92 14.24
CA GLY A 308 14.93 -15.09 13.43
C GLY A 308 15.83 -14.82 12.21
N PRO A 309 16.13 -15.87 11.42
CA PRO A 309 17.04 -15.81 10.28
C PRO A 309 16.34 -15.76 8.91
N ASP A 310 15.01 -15.87 8.83
CA ASP A 310 14.26 -15.88 7.58
C ASP A 310 13.51 -14.55 7.39
N PRO A 311 13.78 -13.76 6.33
CA PRO A 311 13.10 -12.50 6.11
C PRO A 311 11.59 -12.65 5.84
N SER A 312 11.11 -13.85 5.49
CA SER A 312 9.68 -14.11 5.30
C SER A 312 8.90 -14.28 6.61
N ASP A 313 9.58 -14.51 7.73
CA ASP A 313 8.97 -14.61 9.06
C ASP A 313 8.71 -13.23 9.69
N GLU A 314 9.36 -12.18 9.17
CA GLU A 314 9.18 -10.82 9.66
C GLU A 314 7.76 -10.29 9.34
N PRO A 315 7.14 -9.52 10.26
CA PRO A 315 5.86 -8.89 9.99
C PRO A 315 5.89 -8.04 8.73
N VAL A 316 4.82 -8.08 7.93
CA VAL A 316 4.68 -7.25 6.72
C VAL A 316 4.90 -5.76 7.01
N SER A 317 4.49 -5.29 8.19
CA SER A 317 4.69 -3.90 8.64
C SER A 317 6.17 -3.49 8.69
N THR A 318 7.06 -4.40 9.12
CA THR A 318 8.51 -4.17 9.11
C THR A 318 8.98 -3.79 7.71
N TRP A 319 8.50 -4.51 6.69
CA TRP A 319 8.91 -4.31 5.31
C TRP A 319 8.26 -3.09 4.68
N THR A 320 6.98 -2.82 4.95
CA THR A 320 6.30 -1.62 4.44
C THR A 320 6.88 -0.34 5.02
N ASP A 321 7.23 -0.33 6.31
CA ASP A 321 7.88 0.82 6.96
C ASP A 321 9.26 1.11 6.38
N LEU A 322 10.07 0.06 6.20
CA LEU A 322 11.40 0.19 5.60
C LEU A 322 11.33 0.55 4.10
N ALA A 323 10.32 0.08 3.37
CA ALA A 323 10.08 0.50 2.00
C ALA A 323 9.72 1.99 1.93
N ALA A 324 8.77 2.44 2.75
CA ALA A 324 8.36 3.84 2.84
C ALA A 324 9.53 4.76 3.20
N ALA A 325 10.32 4.40 4.22
CA ALA A 325 11.48 5.17 4.67
C ALA A 325 12.58 5.30 3.59
N GLN A 326 12.63 4.37 2.63
CA GLN A 326 13.58 4.39 1.51
C GLN A 326 13.07 5.14 0.29
N GLY A 327 11.81 5.57 0.28
CA GLY A 327 11.15 6.13 -0.91
C GLY A 327 10.62 5.07 -1.88
N LEU A 328 10.54 3.80 -1.46
CA LEU A 328 9.87 2.73 -2.21
C LEU A 328 8.35 2.75 -1.94
N THR A 329 7.75 3.94 -2.04
CA THR A 329 6.39 4.24 -1.60
C THR A 329 5.35 3.37 -2.29
N GLU A 330 5.44 3.19 -3.61
CA GLU A 330 4.45 2.42 -4.35
C GLU A 330 4.53 0.90 -4.05
N LEU A 331 5.73 0.37 -3.75
CA LEU A 331 5.88 -1.01 -3.26
C LEU A 331 5.22 -1.20 -1.90
N ALA A 332 5.39 -0.24 -0.98
CA ALA A 332 4.69 -0.26 0.30
C ALA A 332 3.17 -0.16 0.09
N ARG A 333 2.72 0.79 -0.74
CA ARG A 333 1.30 1.04 -1.02
C ARG A 333 0.60 -0.19 -1.57
N VAL A 334 1.14 -0.82 -2.62
CA VAL A 334 0.51 -2.01 -3.23
C VAL A 334 0.42 -3.16 -2.22
N THR A 335 1.45 -3.37 -1.40
CA THR A 335 1.44 -4.41 -0.37
C THR A 335 0.33 -4.18 0.66
N LEU A 336 0.15 -2.93 1.11
CA LEU A 336 -0.92 -2.58 2.03
C LEU A 336 -2.32 -2.68 1.38
N ILE A 337 -2.46 -2.28 0.11
CA ILE A 337 -3.73 -2.39 -0.63
C ILE A 337 -4.14 -3.85 -0.76
N ARG A 338 -3.23 -4.73 -1.21
CA ARG A 338 -3.51 -6.17 -1.33
C ARG A 338 -3.91 -6.78 0.02
N ARG A 339 -3.23 -6.39 1.10
CA ARG A 339 -3.60 -6.82 2.46
C ARG A 339 -4.98 -6.30 2.89
N LEU A 340 -5.32 -5.05 2.57
CA LEU A 340 -6.64 -4.50 2.87
C LEU A 340 -7.74 -5.21 2.07
N ASP A 341 -7.48 -5.53 0.80
CA ASP A 341 -8.39 -6.28 -0.07
C ASP A 341 -8.67 -7.68 0.50
N ASP A 342 -7.64 -8.39 0.94
CA ASP A 342 -7.78 -9.71 1.59
C ASP A 342 -8.67 -9.64 2.85
N LEU A 343 -8.46 -8.62 3.70
CA LEU A 343 -9.26 -8.43 4.91
C LEU A 343 -10.71 -8.03 4.59
N ALA A 344 -10.91 -7.21 3.54
CA ALA A 344 -12.24 -6.81 3.09
C ALA A 344 -13.03 -8.00 2.53
N MET A 345 -12.38 -8.84 1.73
CA MET A 345 -12.99 -10.05 1.15
C MET A 345 -13.17 -11.17 2.17
N ASN A 346 -12.27 -11.28 3.15
CA ASN A 346 -12.28 -12.36 4.12
C ASN A 346 -11.97 -11.88 5.56
N GLN A 347 -13.00 -11.41 6.26
CA GLN A 347 -12.89 -10.99 7.67
C GLN A 347 -12.50 -12.12 8.63
N SER A 348 -12.53 -13.40 8.23
CA SER A 348 -12.05 -14.49 9.08
C SER A 348 -10.54 -14.39 9.38
N LEU A 349 -9.80 -13.65 8.55
CA LEU A 349 -8.40 -13.31 8.78
C LEU A 349 -8.19 -12.42 10.02
N LEU A 350 -9.25 -11.80 10.55
CA LEU A 350 -9.22 -11.01 11.78
C LEU A 350 -9.54 -11.86 13.02
N LEU A 351 -9.81 -13.16 12.91
CA LEU A 351 -10.11 -13.97 14.08
C LEU A 351 -8.88 -14.14 14.98
N ARG A 352 -9.06 -13.97 16.29
CA ARG A 352 -7.99 -14.23 17.26
C ARG A 352 -7.58 -15.70 17.23
N PRO A 353 -6.27 -16.01 17.35
CA PRO A 353 -5.81 -17.39 17.45
C PRO A 353 -6.54 -18.16 18.56
N GLY A 354 -7.18 -19.27 18.18
CA GLY A 354 -7.94 -20.12 19.12
C GLY A 354 -9.38 -19.66 19.40
N SER A 355 -9.84 -18.54 18.84
CA SER A 355 -11.24 -18.11 18.90
C SER A 355 -11.99 -18.43 17.61
N ARG A 356 -13.29 -18.72 17.73
CA ARG A 356 -14.19 -18.95 16.57
C ARG A 356 -15.05 -17.75 16.22
N THR A 357 -15.09 -16.75 17.09
CA THR A 357 -16.03 -15.62 16.99
C THR A 357 -15.41 -14.28 17.35
N GLU A 358 -14.34 -14.26 18.15
CA GLU A 358 -13.71 -13.02 18.59
C GLU A 358 -12.75 -12.52 17.51
N MET A 359 -13.05 -11.34 16.99
CA MET A 359 -12.22 -10.65 16.00
C MET A 359 -11.26 -9.68 16.71
N ASP A 360 -10.07 -9.54 16.14
CA ASP A 360 -9.12 -8.48 16.45
C ASP A 360 -9.10 -7.48 15.28
N PRO A 361 -9.74 -6.31 15.42
CA PRO A 361 -9.77 -5.29 14.37
C PRO A 361 -8.47 -4.46 14.32
N SER A 362 -7.49 -4.70 15.20
CA SER A 362 -6.23 -3.94 15.22
C SER A 362 -5.48 -3.89 13.89
N PRO A 363 -5.46 -4.94 13.03
CA PRO A 363 -4.80 -4.86 11.73
C PRO A 363 -5.42 -3.79 10.81
N LEU A 364 -6.74 -3.57 10.87
CA LEU A 364 -7.40 -2.53 10.07
C LEU A 364 -7.05 -1.12 10.57
N HIS A 365 -6.90 -0.96 11.90
CA HIS A 365 -6.46 0.31 12.48
C HIS A 365 -5.02 0.64 12.07
N SER A 366 -4.12 -0.34 12.13
CA SER A 366 -2.74 -0.20 11.64
C SER A 366 -2.72 0.17 10.16
N LEU A 367 -3.49 -0.52 9.31
CA LEU A 367 -3.57 -0.20 7.88
C LEU A 367 -4.02 1.25 7.64
N ALA A 368 -5.03 1.74 8.37
CA ALA A 368 -5.46 3.13 8.24
C ALA A 368 -4.32 4.10 8.55
N PHE A 369 -3.57 3.87 9.63
CA PHE A 369 -2.40 4.67 10.00
C PHE A 369 -1.28 4.59 8.95
N ASP A 370 -0.96 3.40 8.45
CA ASP A 370 0.10 3.19 7.47
C ASP A 370 -0.23 3.91 6.15
N PHE A 371 -1.48 3.84 5.70
CA PHE A 371 -1.94 4.60 4.53
C PHE A 371 -1.87 6.12 4.73
N GLU A 372 -2.26 6.64 5.89
CA GLU A 372 -2.07 8.06 6.21
C GLU A 372 -0.59 8.46 6.16
N HIS A 373 0.30 7.61 6.66
CA HIS A 373 1.75 7.84 6.62
C HIS A 373 2.30 7.90 5.18
N LEU A 374 1.73 7.09 4.27
CA LEU A 374 2.03 7.13 2.83
C LEU A 374 1.31 8.27 2.08
N GLY A 375 0.42 9.02 2.75
CA GLY A 375 -0.40 10.05 2.14
C GLY A 375 -1.58 9.52 1.30
N ASP A 376 -1.97 8.26 1.48
CA ASP A 376 -3.13 7.64 0.81
C ASP A 376 -4.42 7.82 1.63
N ALA A 377 -4.96 9.04 1.62
CA ALA A 377 -6.15 9.34 2.42
C ALA A 377 -7.39 8.51 2.01
N GLU A 378 -7.50 8.10 0.74
CA GLU A 378 -8.62 7.29 0.26
C GLU A 378 -8.56 5.85 0.77
N GLN A 379 -7.40 5.19 0.71
CA GLN A 379 -7.24 3.85 1.29
C GLN A 379 -7.26 3.88 2.82
N ALA A 380 -6.73 4.92 3.45
CA ALA A 380 -6.86 5.12 4.89
C ALA A 380 -8.33 5.21 5.32
N LEU A 381 -9.14 6.00 4.60
CA LEU A 381 -10.57 6.10 4.82
C LEU A 381 -11.28 4.74 4.65
N ARG A 382 -10.92 3.98 3.62
CA ARG A 382 -11.47 2.64 3.37
C ARG A 382 -11.16 1.68 4.53
N ALA A 383 -9.91 1.62 4.98
CA ALA A 383 -9.53 0.83 6.16
C ALA A 383 -10.28 1.27 7.43
N GLN A 384 -10.39 2.59 7.66
CA GLN A 384 -11.07 3.15 8.82
C GLN A 384 -12.58 2.83 8.82
N ARG A 385 -13.24 2.75 7.65
CA ARG A 385 -14.65 2.33 7.54
C ARG A 385 -14.85 0.90 8.00
N LEU A 386 -14.00 -0.01 7.53
CA LEU A 386 -14.04 -1.42 7.96
C LEU A 386 -13.76 -1.53 9.46
N TYR A 387 -12.73 -0.84 9.95
CA TYR A 387 -12.39 -0.81 11.37
C TYR A 387 -13.56 -0.32 12.23
N THR A 388 -14.19 0.79 11.84
CA THR A 388 -15.33 1.38 12.58
C THR A 388 -16.52 0.43 12.67
N GLY A 389 -16.79 -0.33 11.59
CA GLY A 389 -17.89 -1.30 11.55
C GLY A 389 -17.74 -2.49 12.51
N LEU A 390 -16.53 -2.74 13.02
CA LEU A 390 -16.21 -3.87 13.89
C LEU A 390 -16.12 -3.50 15.39
N GLN A 391 -16.32 -2.23 15.76
CA GLN A 391 -16.14 -1.80 17.14
C GLN A 391 -17.35 -2.15 18.04
N GLU A 392 -17.07 -2.82 19.16
CA GLU A 392 -18.10 -3.35 20.06
C GLU A 392 -18.40 -2.48 21.28
N THR A 393 -17.42 -1.75 21.82
CA THR A 393 -17.64 -0.86 22.97
C THR A 393 -18.06 0.54 22.51
N ALA A 394 -18.84 1.23 23.34
CA ALA A 394 -19.24 2.61 23.03
C ALA A 394 -18.04 3.55 22.91
N TRP A 395 -17.02 3.37 23.74
CA TRP A 395 -15.76 4.11 23.67
C TRP A 395 -15.04 3.91 22.33
N ASP A 396 -14.90 2.66 21.89
CA ASP A 396 -14.19 2.34 20.65
C ASP A 396 -14.97 2.81 19.43
N ARG A 397 -16.30 2.65 19.43
CA ARG A 397 -17.18 3.19 18.37
C ARG A 397 -17.02 4.70 18.24
N VAL A 398 -17.10 5.44 19.34
CA VAL A 398 -16.98 6.91 19.32
C VAL A 398 -15.59 7.35 18.85
N SER A 399 -14.55 6.67 19.31
CA SER A 399 -13.17 6.97 18.89
C SER A 399 -12.98 6.70 17.38
N ALA A 400 -13.43 5.54 16.90
CA ALA A 400 -13.35 5.18 15.49
C ALA A 400 -14.21 6.07 14.59
N GLN A 401 -15.41 6.45 15.03
CA GLN A 401 -16.28 7.38 14.29
C GLN A 401 -15.69 8.79 14.21
N ARG A 402 -14.99 9.26 15.26
CA ARG A 402 -14.26 10.54 15.19
C ARG A 402 -13.20 10.49 14.09
N ASP A 403 -12.39 9.44 14.06
CA ASP A 403 -11.32 9.29 13.07
C ASP A 403 -11.87 9.10 11.66
N LEU A 404 -13.00 8.38 11.53
CA LEU A 404 -13.73 8.28 10.27
C LEU A 404 -14.22 9.65 9.79
N ALA A 405 -14.86 10.45 10.65
CA ALA A 405 -15.33 11.78 10.28
C ALA A 405 -14.18 12.71 9.86
N ARG A 406 -13.02 12.61 10.54
CA ARG A 406 -11.80 13.34 10.18
C ARG A 406 -11.34 12.97 8.77
N LEU A 407 -11.20 11.69 8.46
CA LEU A 407 -10.77 11.22 7.14
C LEU A 407 -11.79 11.57 6.06
N GLU A 408 -13.09 11.44 6.33
CA GLU A 408 -14.15 11.89 5.42
C GLU A 408 -14.04 13.39 5.13
N ARG A 409 -13.78 14.22 6.14
CA ARG A 409 -13.54 15.66 5.94
C ARG A 409 -12.29 15.92 5.10
N GLU A 410 -11.19 15.26 5.40
CA GLU A 410 -9.88 15.44 4.73
C GLU A 410 -9.91 14.98 3.26
N THR A 411 -10.77 14.03 2.93
CA THR A 411 -11.04 13.55 1.57
C THR A 411 -12.16 14.32 0.85
N GLY A 412 -12.71 15.38 1.46
CA GLY A 412 -13.75 16.23 0.86
C GLY A 412 -15.16 15.65 0.94
N LEU A 413 -15.37 14.51 1.60
CA LEU A 413 -16.65 13.89 1.86
C LEU A 413 -17.39 14.55 3.04
N LEU A 414 -17.66 15.86 2.92
CA LEU A 414 -18.17 16.68 4.03
C LEU A 414 -19.55 16.24 4.56
N LEU A 415 -20.48 15.88 3.66
CA LEU A 415 -21.81 15.42 4.07
C LEU A 415 -21.79 14.02 4.72
N PRO A 416 -21.03 13.03 4.20
CA PRO A 416 -20.70 11.82 4.97
C PRO A 416 -20.14 12.10 6.36
N ALA A 417 -19.13 12.97 6.49
CA ALA A 417 -18.54 13.33 7.78
C ALA A 417 -19.59 13.86 8.78
N ALA A 418 -20.52 14.70 8.31
CA ALA A 418 -21.59 15.24 9.16
C ALA A 418 -22.53 14.15 9.67
N ARG A 419 -22.85 13.16 8.82
CA ARG A 419 -23.65 11.99 9.24
C ARG A 419 -22.90 11.13 10.25
N THR A 420 -21.60 10.93 10.06
CA THR A 420 -20.75 10.18 10.99
C THR A 420 -20.71 10.85 12.36
N LEU A 421 -20.55 12.17 12.44
CA LEU A 421 -20.62 12.91 13.71
C LEU A 421 -22.01 12.84 14.37
N SER A 422 -23.09 12.83 13.58
CA SER A 422 -24.44 12.63 14.12
C SER A 422 -24.64 11.22 14.70
N ALA A 423 -24.06 10.18 14.08
CA ALA A 423 -24.07 8.82 14.60
C ALA A 423 -23.23 8.69 15.88
N LEU A 424 -22.08 9.38 15.93
CA LEU A 424 -21.26 9.52 17.12
C LEU A 424 -22.06 10.14 18.27
N ARG A 425 -22.78 11.24 18.02
CA ARG A 425 -23.64 11.86 19.04
C ARG A 425 -24.70 10.89 19.56
N SER A 426 -25.33 10.12 18.68
CA SER A 426 -26.32 9.11 19.06
C SER A 426 -25.72 8.05 20.00
N THR A 427 -24.45 7.67 19.78
CA THR A 427 -23.72 6.74 20.65
C THR A 427 -23.39 7.36 22.01
N LEU A 428 -23.06 8.66 22.08
CA LEU A 428 -22.87 9.35 23.36
C LEU A 428 -24.16 9.43 24.19
N ASP A 429 -25.30 9.65 23.52
CA ASP A 429 -26.62 9.76 24.18
C ASP A 429 -27.14 8.40 24.67
N ALA A 430 -26.84 7.32 23.95
CA ALA A 430 -27.27 5.95 24.26
C ALA A 430 -26.10 4.95 24.08
N PRO A 431 -25.14 4.89 25.02
CA PRO A 431 -23.90 4.13 24.85
C PRO A 431 -24.11 2.61 24.78
N GLY A 432 -25.11 2.10 25.49
CA GLY A 432 -25.38 0.65 25.57
C GLY A 432 -24.47 -0.13 26.51
N ASP A 433 -23.40 0.51 27.01
CA ASP A 433 -22.46 -0.02 28.01
C ASP A 433 -21.89 1.12 28.87
N ASP A 434 -21.07 0.78 29.87
CA ASP A 434 -20.47 1.73 30.82
C ASP A 434 -19.10 2.28 30.38
N SER A 435 -18.59 1.92 29.19
CA SER A 435 -17.24 2.30 28.73
C SER A 435 -17.05 3.83 28.60
N LEU A 436 -18.15 4.56 28.44
CA LEU A 436 -18.17 6.02 28.32
C LEU A 436 -18.36 6.75 29.67
N ALA A 437 -18.38 6.08 30.83
CA ALA A 437 -18.72 6.71 32.12
C ALA A 437 -17.93 8.01 32.49
N HIS A 438 -16.75 8.23 31.90
CA HIS A 438 -15.88 9.38 32.18
C HIS A 438 -15.49 10.21 30.95
N TRP A 439 -16.15 10.02 29.81
CA TRP A 439 -15.77 10.66 28.55
C TRP A 439 -15.72 12.19 28.61
N GLN A 440 -16.56 12.81 29.47
CA GLN A 440 -16.64 14.27 29.62
C GLN A 440 -15.43 14.89 30.35
N ALA A 441 -14.64 14.09 31.07
CA ALA A 441 -13.52 14.55 31.90
C ALA A 441 -12.14 14.24 31.28
N VAL A 442 -12.11 13.57 30.13
CA VAL A 442 -10.90 13.13 29.43
C VAL A 442 -10.80 13.77 28.05
N ASN A 443 -9.64 13.63 27.40
CA ASN A 443 -9.38 14.30 26.11
C ASN A 443 -10.30 13.86 24.97
N LEU A 444 -10.95 12.69 25.06
CA LEU A 444 -11.87 12.20 24.04
C LEU A 444 -12.96 13.23 23.71
N GLY A 445 -13.64 13.77 24.73
CA GLY A 445 -14.68 14.78 24.55
C GLY A 445 -14.17 16.04 23.85
N ARG A 446 -12.95 16.47 24.16
CA ARG A 446 -12.29 17.60 23.51
C ARG A 446 -12.04 17.34 22.02
N PHE A 447 -11.48 16.17 21.69
CA PHE A 447 -11.20 15.81 20.30
C PHE A 447 -12.47 15.71 19.45
N ILE A 448 -13.58 15.24 20.03
CA ILE A 448 -14.88 15.21 19.34
C ILE A 448 -15.35 16.62 19.00
N VAL A 449 -15.29 17.56 19.95
CA VAL A 449 -15.70 18.95 19.70
C VAL A 449 -14.82 19.62 18.65
N GLN A 450 -13.50 19.38 18.72
CA GLN A 450 -12.56 19.92 17.73
C GLN A 450 -12.89 19.45 16.31
N GLU A 451 -13.26 18.18 16.14
CA GLU A 451 -13.65 17.65 14.83
C GLU A 451 -14.98 18.26 14.34
N HIS A 452 -15.97 18.48 15.22
CA HIS A 452 -17.19 19.21 14.85
C HIS A 452 -16.87 20.62 14.34
N TYR A 453 -15.99 21.35 15.03
CA TYR A 453 -15.61 22.70 14.63
C TYR A 453 -14.82 22.72 13.32
N ALA A 454 -13.90 21.78 13.13
CA ALA A 454 -13.16 21.63 11.87
C ALA A 454 -14.10 21.34 10.69
N LEU A 455 -15.08 20.44 10.87
CA LEU A 455 -16.07 20.13 9.84
C LEU A 455 -17.04 21.29 9.57
N ALA A 456 -17.53 21.97 10.61
CA ALA A 456 -18.39 23.13 10.44
C ALA A 456 -17.71 24.24 9.63
N ARG A 457 -16.41 24.46 9.86
CA ARG A 457 -15.59 25.37 9.04
C ARG A 457 -15.48 24.91 7.59
N ALA A 458 -15.15 23.64 7.36
CA ALA A 458 -15.03 23.08 6.01
C ALA A 458 -16.36 23.15 5.23
N LEU A 459 -17.49 22.89 5.89
CA LEU A 459 -18.83 23.05 5.31
C LEU A 459 -19.13 24.52 4.98
N ALA A 460 -18.75 25.47 5.83
CA ALA A 460 -18.89 26.89 5.55
C ALA A 460 -18.03 27.31 4.34
N ASP A 461 -16.79 26.83 4.27
CA ASP A 461 -15.88 27.09 3.14
C ASP A 461 -16.40 26.50 1.81
N ALA A 462 -17.26 25.48 1.86
CA ALA A 462 -17.93 24.87 0.72
C ALA A 462 -19.35 25.43 0.45
N ASP A 463 -19.71 26.58 1.02
CA ASP A 463 -21.02 27.24 0.89
C ASP A 463 -22.22 26.41 1.39
N LEU A 464 -21.98 25.45 2.30
CA LEU A 464 -23.01 24.60 2.93
C LEU A 464 -23.41 25.14 4.32
N ALA A 465 -23.89 26.39 4.36
CA ALA A 465 -24.13 27.12 5.61
C ALA A 465 -25.19 26.49 6.53
N ALA A 466 -26.18 25.78 5.99
CA ALA A 466 -27.19 25.10 6.82
C ALA A 466 -26.57 23.92 7.59
N ASP A 467 -25.82 23.08 6.90
CA ASP A 467 -25.11 21.94 7.48
C ASP A 467 -24.01 22.39 8.45
N ALA A 468 -23.27 23.45 8.09
CA ALA A 468 -22.26 24.05 8.98
C ALA A 468 -22.84 24.46 10.34
N ARG A 469 -24.02 25.12 10.35
CA ARG A 469 -24.71 25.51 11.59
C ARG A 469 -25.20 24.30 12.38
N ALA A 470 -25.67 23.25 11.71
CA ALA A 470 -26.13 22.04 12.38
C ALA A 470 -24.96 21.30 13.06
N VAL A 471 -23.83 21.15 12.38
CA VAL A 471 -22.61 20.53 12.94
C VAL A 471 -22.05 21.37 14.08
N LEU A 472 -21.99 22.69 13.94
CA LEU A 472 -21.56 23.59 15.01
C LEU A 472 -22.44 23.44 16.27
N ALA A 473 -23.76 23.42 16.11
CA ALA A 473 -24.69 23.24 17.22
C ALA A 473 -24.49 21.89 17.95
N GLY A 474 -24.18 20.82 17.21
CA GLY A 474 -23.82 19.52 17.80
C GLY A 474 -22.54 19.59 18.63
N GLY A 475 -21.50 20.26 18.10
CA GLY A 475 -20.24 20.49 18.83
C GLY A 475 -20.43 21.32 20.10
N ASP A 476 -21.27 22.36 20.04
CA ASP A 476 -21.60 23.21 21.20
C ASP A 476 -22.38 22.47 22.28
N ALA A 477 -23.31 21.59 21.90
CA ALA A 477 -24.02 20.74 22.85
C ALA A 477 -23.06 19.83 23.60
N ILE A 478 -22.13 19.17 22.89
CA ILE A 478 -21.10 18.31 23.49
C ILE A 478 -20.18 19.13 24.40
N ARG A 479 -19.70 20.30 23.94
CA ARG A 479 -18.87 21.21 24.74
C ARG A 479 -19.53 21.58 26.07
N GLY A 480 -20.85 21.81 26.06
CA GLY A 480 -21.63 22.13 27.27
C GLY A 480 -21.65 21.02 28.34
N GLU A 481 -21.31 19.78 27.96
CA GLU A 481 -21.25 18.63 28.87
C GLU A 481 -19.84 18.38 29.43
N LEU A 482 -18.80 18.93 28.79
CA LEU A 482 -17.39 18.72 29.16
C LEU A 482 -17.01 19.38 30.49
N ARG A 483 -16.01 18.81 31.18
CA ARG A 483 -15.54 19.28 32.48
C ARG A 483 -14.01 19.35 32.55
N GLY A 484 -13.52 20.24 33.41
CA GLY A 484 -12.09 20.32 33.75
C GLY A 484 -11.21 20.62 32.54
N ALA A 485 -10.14 19.84 32.35
CA ALA A 485 -9.16 20.06 31.28
C ALA A 485 -9.73 19.87 29.86
N ALA A 486 -10.84 19.13 29.71
CA ALA A 486 -11.46 18.85 28.41
C ALA A 486 -12.05 20.10 27.72
N VAL A 487 -12.37 21.16 28.46
CA VAL A 487 -12.97 22.40 27.93
C VAL A 487 -11.91 23.37 27.37
N LYS A 488 -10.65 23.22 27.79
CA LYS A 488 -9.61 24.23 27.57
C LYS A 488 -9.35 24.48 26.08
N GLY A 489 -9.48 25.75 25.67
CA GLY A 489 -9.20 26.22 24.31
C GLY A 489 -10.32 25.99 23.29
N LEU A 490 -11.49 25.47 23.70
CA LEU A 490 -12.62 25.27 22.78
C LEU A 490 -13.39 26.57 22.49
N ASP A 491 -13.34 27.56 23.38
CA ASP A 491 -14.05 28.83 23.20
C ASP A 491 -13.49 29.68 22.06
N GLU A 492 -12.17 29.69 21.89
CA GLU A 492 -11.48 30.38 20.79
C GLU A 492 -11.86 29.74 19.45
N LEU A 493 -11.78 28.40 19.36
CA LEU A 493 -12.16 27.66 18.16
C LEU A 493 -13.64 27.87 17.79
N ALA A 494 -14.54 27.87 18.77
CA ALA A 494 -15.97 28.10 18.52
C ALA A 494 -16.21 29.51 17.93
N ALA A 495 -15.52 30.53 18.45
CA ALA A 495 -15.66 31.90 17.98
C ALA A 495 -15.20 32.06 16.52
N GLU A 496 -14.05 31.47 16.17
CA GLU A 496 -13.52 31.47 14.80
C GLU A 496 -14.48 30.84 13.79
N VAL A 497 -15.12 29.71 14.15
CA VAL A 497 -16.09 29.04 13.28
C VAL A 497 -17.38 29.84 13.11
N VAL A 498 -17.87 30.48 14.18
CA VAL A 498 -19.06 31.34 14.11
C VAL A 498 -18.84 32.54 13.18
N GLU A 499 -17.67 33.19 13.30
CA GLU A 499 -17.28 34.30 12.40
C GLU A 499 -17.29 33.82 10.95
N ARG A 500 -16.65 32.67 10.68
CA ARG A 500 -16.57 32.13 9.32
C ARG A 500 -17.92 31.78 8.70
N ILE A 501 -18.84 31.18 9.48
CA ILE A 501 -20.21 30.89 9.01
C ILE A 501 -20.98 32.20 8.74
N GLY A 502 -20.75 33.23 9.55
CA GLY A 502 -21.34 34.56 9.38
C GLY A 502 -20.96 35.23 8.06
N ASP A 503 -19.71 35.05 7.63
CA ASP A 503 -19.19 35.64 6.37
C ASP A 503 -19.79 35.02 5.09
N VAL A 504 -20.31 33.80 5.17
CA VAL A 504 -20.85 33.03 4.02
C VAL A 504 -22.39 33.07 3.99
N SER A 505 -23.02 33.70 5.00
CA SER A 505 -24.49 33.86 5.13
C SER A 505 -24.97 35.16 4.52
#